data_AF-A0A5K1BZQ1-F1
#
_entry.id   AF-A0A5K1BZQ1-F1
#
_cell.length_a   1.000
_cell.length_b   1.000
_cell.length_c   1.000
_cell.angle_alpha   90.00
_cell.angle_beta   90.00
_cell.angle_gamma   90.00
#
_symmetry.space_group_name_H-M   'P 1'
#
loop_
_entity.id
_entity.type
_entity.pdbx_description
1 polymer ?
#
loop_
_entity_poly.entity_id
_entity_poly.type
_entity_poly.pdbx_seq_one_letter_code
_entity_poly.pdbx_strand_id
1 'polypeptide(L)' 'VYRLPKDRIYATYFGGDEKLGLAADNEARDIWLTFLPPGHVLPFGCK' A
#
# COMPACT_ATOMS: atom_id res chain seq x y z
N VAL A 1 1.41 -20.16 10.99
CA VAL A 1 1.59 -19.63 9.63
C VAL A 1 0.55 -20.24 8.71
N TYR A 2 -0.37 -19.45 8.15
CA TYR A 2 -1.54 -19.92 7.40
C TYR A 2 -1.27 -20.36 5.94
N ARG A 3 -0.02 -20.25 5.47
CA ARG A 3 0.43 -20.67 4.12
C ARG A 3 -0.44 -20.12 2.98
N LEU A 4 -0.89 -18.88 3.11
CA LEU A 4 -1.69 -18.23 2.07
C LEU A 4 -0.84 -17.97 0.82
N PRO A 5 -1.40 -18.11 -0.39
CA PRO A 5 -0.71 -17.80 -1.63
C PRO A 5 -0.40 -16.29 -1.72
N LYS A 6 0.88 -15.94 -1.85
CA LYS A 6 1.34 -14.53 -1.88
C LYS A 6 0.84 -13.77 -3.11
N ASP A 7 0.61 -14.46 -4.22
CA ASP A 7 0.03 -13.95 -5.46
C ASP A 7 -1.41 -13.43 -5.31
N ARG A 8 -2.07 -13.75 -4.18
CA ARG A 8 -3.43 -13.27 -3.87
C ARG A 8 -3.45 -12.20 -2.79
N ILE A 9 -2.29 -11.80 -2.29
CA ILE A 9 -2.16 -10.77 -1.26
C ILE A 9 -1.91 -9.44 -1.95
N TYR A 10 -2.78 -8.48 -1.62
CA TYR A 10 -2.68 -7.09 -2.04
C TYR A 10 -2.62 -6.24 -0.78
N ALA A 11 -1.83 -5.18 -0.84
CA ALA A 11 -1.71 -4.20 0.22
C ALA A 11 -2.08 -2.83 -0.31
N THR A 12 -2.65 -2.01 0.57
CA THR A 12 -2.97 -0.62 0.29
C THR A 12 -2.13 0.28 1.17
N TYR A 13 -1.71 1.42 0.64
CA TYR A 13 -1.09 2.47 1.44
C TYR A 13 -1.82 3.80 1.20
N PHE A 14 -1.64 4.74 2.12
CA PHE A 14 -2.27 6.04 2.00
C PHE A 14 -1.61 6.85 0.87
N GLY A 15 -2.38 7.15 -0.18
CA GLY A 15 -1.92 7.87 -1.36
C GLY A 15 -1.83 9.39 -1.18
N GLY A 16 -2.23 9.90 -0.02
CA GLY A 16 -2.36 11.33 0.23
C GLY A 16 -3.78 11.84 -0.06
N ASP A 17 -4.06 13.05 0.42
CA ASP A 17 -5.26 13.81 0.09
C ASP A 17 -4.89 15.28 -0.08
N GLU A 18 -4.84 15.74 -1.33
CA GLU A 18 -4.53 17.13 -1.67
C GLU A 18 -5.54 18.12 -1.09
N LYS A 19 -6.81 17.73 -0.93
CA LYS A 19 -7.85 18.61 -0.38
C LYS A 19 -7.65 18.88 1.10
N LEU A 20 -7.04 17.92 1.81
CA LEU A 20 -6.70 18.01 3.23
C LEU A 20 -5.24 18.43 3.46
N GLY A 21 -4.46 18.64 2.39
CA GLY A 21 -3.03 18.93 2.48
C GLY A 21 -2.21 17.78 3.06
N LEU A 22 -2.69 16.54 2.95
CA LEU A 22 -2.04 15.36 3.50
C LEU A 22 -1.19 14.66 2.43
N ALA A 23 0.08 14.46 2.74
CA ALA A 23 1.01 13.75 1.86
C ALA A 23 0.76 12.24 1.86
N ALA A 24 1.22 11.57 0.81
CA ALA A 24 1.21 10.11 0.73
C ALA A 24 2.13 9.48 1.78
N ASP A 25 1.70 8.35 2.33
CA ASP A 25 2.48 7.51 3.22
C ASP A 25 3.46 6.65 2.40
N ASN A 26 4.59 7.26 2.05
CA ASN A 26 5.68 6.58 1.35
C ASN A 26 6.37 5.53 2.22
N GLU A 27 6.36 5.69 3.55
CA GLU A 27 6.97 4.73 4.47
C GLU A 27 6.25 3.39 4.40
N ALA A 28 4.91 3.39 4.50
CA ALA A 28 4.11 2.18 4.36
C ALA A 28 4.28 1.52 2.99
N ARG A 29 4.33 2.32 1.92
CA ARG A 29 4.59 1.81 0.56
C ARG A 29 5.91 1.06 0.50
N ASP A 30 6.99 1.69 0.96
CA ASP A 30 8.33 1.15 0.84
C ASP A 30 8.50 -0.12 1.69
N ILE A 31 7.86 -0.20 2.86
CA ILE A 31 7.79 -1.44 3.66
C ILE A 31 7.08 -2.55 2.89
N TRP A 32 5.90 -2.28 2.31
CA TRP A 32 5.17 -3.28 1.54
C TRP A 32 5.95 -3.80 0.33
N LEU A 33 6.69 -2.93 -0.35
CA LEU A 33 7.54 -3.29 -1.49
C LEU A 33 8.68 -4.26 -1.12
N THR A 34 9.05 -4.38 0.16
CA THR A 34 10.01 -5.42 0.61
C THR A 34 9.39 -6.83 0.63
N PHE A 35 8.06 -6.94 0.64
CA PHE A 35 7.34 -8.22 0.78
C PHE A 35 6.49 -8.58 -0.45
N LEU A 36 5.99 -7.57 -1.17
CA LEU A 36 5.04 -7.72 -2.27
C LEU A 36 5.58 -7.04 -3.54
N PRO A 37 5.22 -7.55 -4.73
CA PRO A 37 5.57 -6.88 -5.98
C PRO A 37 4.84 -5.54 -6.10
N PRO A 38 5.40 -4.55 -6.85
CA PRO A 38 4.81 -3.22 -7.00
C PRO A 38 3.36 -3.23 -7.49
N GLY A 39 2.98 -4.17 -8.36
CA GLY A 39 1.60 -4.28 -8.87
C GLY A 39 0.56 -4.69 -7.83
N HIS A 40 0.98 -5.10 -6.63
CA HIS A 40 0.11 -5.51 -5.53
C HIS A 40 0.05 -4.47 -4.39
N VAL A 41 0.78 -3.36 -4.53
CA VAL A 41 0.83 -2.27 -3.54
C VAL A 41 0.11 -1.05 -4.15
N LEU A 42 -1.10 -0.78 -3.68
CA LEU A 42 -2.01 0.16 -4.33
C LEU A 42 -2.20 1.44 -3.48
N PRO A 43 -2.10 2.64 -4.09
CA PRO A 43 -2.40 3.89 -3.40
C PRO A 43 -3.90 4.11 -3.26
N PHE A 44 -4.37 4.42 -2.05
CA PHE A 44 -5.75 4.83 -1.80
C PHE A 44 -5.80 6.07 -0.90
N GLY A 45 -6.70 7.01 -1.19
CA GLY A 45 -6.89 8.24 -0.43
C GLY A 45 -7.98 8.14 0.65
N CYS A 46 -8.31 9.28 1.25
CA CYS A 46 -9.47 9.40 2.14
C CYS A 46 -10.78 9.20 1.34
N LYS A 47 -11.75 8.55 1.96
CA LYS A 47 -13.09 8.30 1.39
C LYS A 47 -14.10 9.30 1.93
#